data_AF-A0A2G8L5W1-F1
#
_entry.id   AF-A0A2G8L5W1-F1
#
_cell.length_a   1.000
_cell.length_b   1.000
_cell.length_c   1.000
_cell.angle_alpha   90.00
_cell.angle_beta   90.00
_cell.angle_gamma   90.00
#
_symmetry.space_group_name_H-M   'P 1'
#
loop_
_entity.id
_entity.type
_entity.pdbx_description
1 polymer ?
#
loop_
_entity_poly.entity_id
_entity_poly.type
_entity_poly.pdbx_seq_one_letter_code
_entity_poly.pdbx_strand_id
1 'polypeptide(L)'
;MGLLMLLSEHLGEDLGEHVKSTDKSADTCIEAMDLQGPVVLVAHGKVLTATLFSLAIGGKETTKVTNPLSGVCVWFAAYYVFNLQYPEKAPALLEFIQRIFLGINPDCGTKRQKMKGKKSAVNPVVLKLAGEMSNFENDWAL
;
A
#
# COMPACT_ATOMS: atom_id res chain seq x y z
N MET A 1 -10.68 2.48 -0.47
CA MET A 1 -10.20 1.10 -0.24
C MET A 1 -10.42 0.17 -1.43
N GLY A 2 -11.58 0.16 -2.09
CA GLY A 2 -11.82 -0.75 -3.23
C GLY A 2 -10.76 -0.72 -4.33
N LEU A 3 -10.23 0.45 -4.70
CA LEU A 3 -9.13 0.56 -5.66
C LEU A 3 -7.85 -0.17 -5.20
N LEU A 4 -7.46 -0.06 -3.92
CA LEU A 4 -6.28 -0.79 -3.42
C LEU A 4 -6.51 -2.30 -3.47
N MET A 5 -7.72 -2.76 -3.14
CA MET A 5 -8.06 -4.18 -3.24
C MET A 5 -7.93 -4.69 -4.68
N LEU A 6 -8.48 -3.96 -5.65
CA LEU A 6 -8.40 -4.33 -7.06
C LEU A 6 -6.95 -4.33 -7.57
N LEU A 7 -6.16 -3.31 -7.21
CA LEU A 7 -4.76 -3.25 -7.59
C LEU A 7 -3.93 -4.36 -6.96
N SER A 8 -4.12 -4.64 -5.66
CA SER A 8 -3.46 -5.75 -4.98
C SER A 8 -3.74 -7.08 -5.67
N GLU A 9 -5.01 -7.35 -6.00
CA GLU A 9 -5.41 -8.57 -6.70
C GLU A 9 -4.76 -8.67 -8.09
N HIS A 10 -4.80 -7.59 -8.89
CA HIS A 10 -4.21 -7.57 -10.23
C HIS A 10 -2.68 -7.71 -10.21
N LEU A 11 -2.04 -7.18 -9.17
CA LEU A 11 -0.59 -7.27 -8.97
C LEU A 11 -0.17 -8.62 -8.36
N GLY A 12 -1.13 -9.46 -7.94
CA GLY A 12 -0.89 -10.75 -7.30
C GLY A 12 -0.34 -10.64 -5.88
N GLU A 13 -0.72 -9.59 -5.14
CA GLU A 13 -0.26 -9.30 -3.79
C GLU A 13 -1.39 -9.40 -2.77
N ASP A 14 -1.11 -9.99 -1.61
CA ASP A 14 -2.07 -10.00 -0.49
C ASP A 14 -2.17 -8.60 0.13
N LEU A 15 -3.34 -7.96 -0.02
CA LEU A 15 -3.63 -6.67 0.62
C LEU A 15 -3.48 -6.76 2.15
N GLY A 16 -3.64 -7.95 2.74
CA GLY A 16 -3.42 -8.21 4.15
C GLY A 16 -2.02 -7.84 4.65
N GLU A 17 -1.00 -7.75 3.77
CA GLU A 17 0.34 -7.28 4.12
C GLU A 17 0.41 -5.76 4.33
N HIS A 18 -0.63 -5.03 3.94
CA HIS A 18 -0.70 -3.56 4.00
C HIS A 18 -1.86 -3.03 4.83
N VAL A 19 -3.02 -3.71 4.76
CA VAL A 19 -4.26 -3.27 5.39
C VAL A 19 -4.81 -4.38 6.27
N LYS A 20 -5.06 -4.06 7.54
CA LYS A 20 -5.73 -4.96 8.49
C LYS A 20 -7.09 -4.38 8.89
N SER A 21 -8.00 -5.23 9.35
CA SER A 21 -9.28 -4.79 9.93
C SER A 21 -9.36 -5.14 11.40
N THR A 22 -10.02 -4.29 12.18
CA THR A 22 -10.29 -4.51 13.61
C THR A 22 -11.70 -4.09 13.95
N ASP A 23 -12.45 -4.94 14.66
CA ASP A 23 -13.80 -4.62 15.13
C ASP A 23 -13.79 -3.92 16.51
N LYS A 24 -12.60 -3.68 17.09
CA LYS A 24 -12.46 -3.00 18.38
C LYS A 24 -12.72 -1.49 18.21
N SER A 25 -13.61 -0.96 19.07
CA SER A 25 -13.91 0.47 19.16
C SER A 25 -12.65 1.29 19.47
N ALA A 26 -12.59 2.50 18.92
CA ALA A 26 -11.42 3.36 18.85
C ALA A 26 -10.81 3.80 20.21
N ASP A 27 -11.44 3.49 21.34
CA ASP A 27 -11.06 4.04 22.67
C ASP A 27 -10.38 3.04 23.61
N THR A 28 -10.10 1.82 23.16
CA THR A 28 -9.25 0.91 23.92
C THR A 28 -7.85 0.98 23.33
N CYS A 29 -6.85 1.37 24.12
CA CYS A 29 -5.44 1.15 23.81
C CYS A 29 -5.32 -0.25 23.20
N ILE A 30 -5.03 -0.31 21.89
CA ILE A 30 -4.87 -1.60 21.21
C ILE A 30 -3.56 -2.16 21.75
N GLU A 31 -3.66 -2.91 22.84
CA GLU A 31 -2.60 -3.77 23.32
C GLU A 31 -2.26 -4.72 22.19
N ALA A 32 -1.07 -4.50 21.63
CA ALA A 32 -0.28 -5.39 20.80
C ALA A 32 -1.12 -6.48 20.10
N MET A 33 -1.86 -6.07 19.05
CA MET A 33 -1.92 -6.97 17.91
C MET A 33 -0.46 -7.25 17.55
N ASP A 34 -0.08 -8.52 17.46
CA ASP A 34 1.29 -8.99 17.17
C ASP A 34 1.68 -8.61 15.73
N LEU A 35 1.81 -7.30 15.50
CA LEU A 35 2.12 -6.62 14.25
C LEU A 35 3.63 -6.38 14.25
N GLN A 36 4.39 -7.46 14.40
CA GLN A 36 5.83 -7.45 14.11
C GLN A 36 5.98 -7.39 12.58
N GLY A 37 5.83 -6.18 12.03
CA GLY A 37 5.77 -5.97 10.60
C GLY A 37 5.75 -4.49 10.20
N PRO A 38 5.87 -4.21 8.89
CA PRO A 38 6.02 -2.88 8.29
C PRO A 38 4.83 -1.95 8.59
N VAL A 39 4.84 -0.72 8.03
CA VAL A 39 3.73 0.23 8.18
C VAL A 39 2.43 -0.38 7.66
N VAL A 40 1.43 -0.48 8.52
CA VAL A 40 0.10 -1.05 8.22
C VAL A 40 -0.98 -0.01 8.43
N LEU A 41 -1.92 0.05 7.49
CA LEU A 41 -3.17 0.80 7.64
C LEU A 41 -4.21 -0.11 8.30
N VAL A 42 -4.74 0.30 9.44
CA VAL A 42 -5.78 -0.45 10.16
C VAL A 42 -7.13 0.20 9.87
N ALA A 43 -8.06 -0.57 9.34
CA ALA A 43 -9.45 -0.18 9.16
C ALA A 43 -10.27 -0.58 10.40
N HIS A 44 -11.00 0.35 11.00
CA HIS A 44 -11.92 0.04 12.08
C HIS A 44 -13.27 -0.38 11.49
N GLY A 45 -13.58 -1.67 11.59
CA GLY A 45 -14.67 -2.35 10.89
C GLY A 45 -14.24 -2.94 9.54
N LYS A 46 -15.22 -3.22 8.68
CA LYS A 46 -14.97 -3.85 7.37
C LYS A 46 -14.19 -2.91 6.44
N VAL A 47 -13.10 -3.40 5.85
CA VAL A 47 -12.17 -2.61 5.00
C VAL A 47 -12.86 -1.77 3.91
N LEU A 48 -13.90 -2.30 3.27
CA LEU A 48 -14.62 -1.61 2.19
C LEU A 48 -15.53 -0.48 2.68
N THR A 49 -16.07 -0.59 3.89
CA THR A 49 -17.08 0.34 4.43
C THR A 49 -16.57 1.16 5.60
N ALA A 50 -15.34 0.91 6.06
CA ALA A 50 -14.72 1.62 7.17
C ALA A 50 -14.55 3.12 6.83
N THR A 51 -14.90 3.96 7.80
CA THR A 51 -14.72 5.42 7.74
C THR A 51 -13.63 5.90 8.68
N LEU A 52 -13.27 5.07 9.66
CA LEU A 52 -12.19 5.32 10.61
C LEU A 52 -11.04 4.37 10.31
N PHE A 53 -9.85 4.94 10.23
CA PHE A 53 -8.60 4.25 9.99
C PHE A 53 -7.57 4.69 11.02
N SER A 54 -6.53 3.90 11.16
CA SER A 54 -5.35 4.28 11.92
C SER A 54 -4.09 3.73 11.31
N LEU A 55 -2.96 4.34 11.65
CA LEU A 55 -1.64 3.91 11.21
C LEU A 55 -0.94 3.12 12.31
N ALA A 56 -0.56 1.89 12.02
CA ALA A 56 0.28 1.07 12.88
C ALA A 56 1.72 1.02 12.33
N ILE A 57 2.71 1.32 13.19
CA ILE A 57 4.14 1.24 12.87
C ILE A 57 4.82 0.43 13.97
N GLY A 58 5.56 -0.62 13.59
CA GLY A 58 6.23 -1.49 14.57
C GLY A 58 5.27 -2.11 15.58
N GLY A 59 4.04 -2.37 15.13
CA GLY A 59 2.95 -2.94 15.92
C GLY A 59 2.26 -2.01 16.91
N LYS A 60 2.60 -0.72 16.90
CA LYS A 60 1.90 0.29 17.70
C LYS A 60 1.05 1.19 16.82
N GLU A 61 -0.23 1.33 17.17
CA GLU A 61 -1.14 2.29 16.56
C GLU A 61 -0.75 3.72 16.98
N THR A 62 -0.66 4.64 16.03
CA THR A 62 -0.08 5.98 16.25
C THR A 62 -1.05 7.11 15.93
N THR A 63 -1.66 7.07 14.75
CA THR A 63 -2.43 8.19 14.20
C THR A 63 -3.79 7.70 13.74
N LYS A 64 -4.87 8.34 14.18
CA LYS A 64 -6.23 8.11 13.68
C LYS A 64 -6.52 9.01 12.49
N VAL A 65 -7.22 8.48 11.49
CA VAL A 65 -7.57 9.17 10.25
C VAL A 65 -9.03 8.85 9.91
N THR A 66 -9.85 9.87 9.69
CA THR A 66 -11.30 9.74 9.48
C THR A 66 -11.72 9.73 8.00
N ASN A 67 -10.76 9.51 7.10
CA ASN A 67 -10.97 9.47 5.66
C ASN A 67 -10.11 8.37 5.01
N PRO A 68 -10.68 7.51 4.14
CA PRO A 68 -9.94 6.42 3.49
C PRO A 68 -8.74 6.89 2.65
N LEU A 69 -8.91 7.95 1.85
CA LEU A 69 -7.85 8.47 0.99
C LEU A 69 -6.72 9.06 1.85
N SER A 70 -7.06 9.87 2.85
CA SER A 70 -6.07 10.39 3.80
C SER A 70 -5.34 9.25 4.52
N GLY A 71 -6.03 8.17 4.86
CA GLY A 71 -5.42 6.97 5.45
C GLY A 71 -4.37 6.36 4.54
N VAL A 72 -4.69 6.18 3.26
CA VAL A 72 -3.74 5.69 2.23
C VAL A 72 -2.56 6.64 2.05
N CYS A 73 -2.81 7.96 2.02
CA CYS A 73 -1.75 8.97 1.89
C CYS A 73 -0.79 8.93 3.08
N VAL A 74 -1.31 8.92 4.31
CA VAL A 74 -0.51 8.86 5.54
C VAL A 74 0.27 7.54 5.62
N TRP A 75 -0.38 6.42 5.26
CA TRP A 75 0.26 5.11 5.19
C TRP A 75 1.42 5.06 4.19
N PHE A 76 1.22 5.56 2.98
CA PHE A 76 2.27 5.61 1.97
C PHE A 76 3.40 6.58 2.38
N ALA A 77 3.05 7.76 2.89
CA ALA A 77 4.01 8.78 3.30
C ALA A 77 4.94 8.28 4.42
N ALA A 78 4.45 7.43 5.32
CA ALA A 78 5.25 6.85 6.39
C ALA A 78 6.52 6.13 5.87
N TYR A 79 6.45 5.47 4.69
CA TYR A 79 7.64 4.85 4.09
C TYR A 79 8.74 5.85 3.73
N TYR A 80 8.38 7.10 3.42
CA TYR A 80 9.33 8.15 3.09
C TYR A 80 9.80 8.88 4.35
N VAL A 81 8.85 9.29 5.20
CA VAL A 81 9.15 10.03 6.45
C VAL A 81 10.05 9.22 7.37
N PHE A 82 9.79 7.92 7.55
CA PHE A 82 10.58 7.04 8.42
C PHE A 82 11.69 6.30 7.67
N ASN A 83 11.92 6.62 6.40
CA ASN A 83 12.90 5.98 5.53
C ASN A 83 12.84 4.44 5.52
N LEU A 84 11.63 3.88 5.46
CA LEU A 84 11.40 2.43 5.48
C LEU A 84 11.49 1.85 4.07
N GLN A 85 11.84 0.57 3.99
CA GLN A 85 11.70 -0.23 2.77
C GLN A 85 10.28 -0.77 2.65
N TYR A 86 9.85 -1.03 1.42
CA TYR A 86 8.61 -1.71 1.14
C TYR A 86 8.67 -3.17 1.60
N PRO A 87 7.53 -3.76 1.99
CA PRO A 87 7.48 -5.16 2.41
C PRO A 87 7.97 -6.08 1.31
N GLU A 88 8.79 -7.09 1.64
CA GLU A 88 9.31 -8.04 0.65
C GLU A 88 8.20 -8.83 -0.05
N LYS A 89 7.11 -9.12 0.67
CA LYS A 89 5.99 -9.94 0.20
C LYS A 89 5.00 -9.18 -0.70
N ALA A 90 4.89 -7.86 -0.53
CA ALA A 90 3.96 -7.02 -1.29
C ALA A 90 4.59 -5.67 -1.71
N PRO A 91 5.70 -5.66 -2.49
CA PRO A 91 6.36 -4.42 -2.90
C PRO A 91 5.72 -3.74 -4.12
N ALA A 92 4.99 -4.46 -4.96
CA ALA A 92 4.49 -4.01 -6.25
C ALA A 92 3.39 -2.97 -6.13
N LEU A 93 2.48 -3.10 -5.15
CA LEU A 93 1.41 -2.13 -4.91
C LEU A 93 1.99 -0.75 -4.55
N LEU A 94 2.95 -0.73 -3.61
CA LEU A 94 3.62 0.50 -3.21
C LEU A 94 4.44 1.09 -4.36
N GLU A 95 5.13 0.25 -5.15
CA GLU A 95 5.86 0.70 -6.33
C GLU A 95 4.93 1.24 -7.43
N PHE A 96 3.76 0.63 -7.60
CA PHE A 96 2.73 1.11 -8.53
C PHE A 96 2.21 2.49 -8.10
N ILE A 97 1.83 2.66 -6.84
CA ILE A 97 1.41 3.97 -6.29
C ILE A 97 2.51 5.01 -6.46
N GLN A 98 3.75 4.65 -6.11
CA GLN A 98 4.91 5.51 -6.23
C GLN A 98 5.09 6.05 -7.66
N ARG A 99 5.11 5.15 -8.64
CA ARG A 99 5.47 5.48 -10.03
C ARG A 99 4.31 6.06 -10.83
N ILE A 100 3.12 5.48 -10.68
CA ILE A 100 1.94 5.78 -11.52
C ILE A 100 1.10 6.90 -10.92
N PHE A 101 0.82 6.87 -9.62
CA PHE A 101 0.00 7.91 -8.99
C PHE A 101 0.81 9.13 -8.56
N LEU A 102 2.06 8.94 -8.14
CA LEU A 102 2.87 10.02 -7.55
C LEU A 102 4.05 10.46 -8.44
N GLY A 103 4.33 9.76 -9.54
CA GLY A 103 5.40 10.13 -10.48
C GLY A 103 6.82 10.02 -9.92
N ILE A 104 7.00 9.37 -8.76
CA ILE A 104 8.31 9.20 -8.12
C ILE A 104 9.05 8.05 -8.82
N ASN A 105 9.92 8.39 -9.77
CA ASN A 105 10.59 7.44 -10.66
C ASN A 105 12.12 7.49 -10.54
N PRO A 106 12.71 7.02 -9.42
CA PRO A 106 14.16 7.00 -9.27
C PRO A 106 14.80 5.99 -10.24
N ASP A 107 15.97 6.35 -10.78
CA ASP A 107 16.78 5.49 -11.66
C ASP A 107 17.24 4.21 -10.94
N CYS A 108 17.58 4.36 -9.65
CA CYS A 108 17.85 3.26 -8.73
C CYS A 108 16.89 3.34 -7.54
N GLY A 109 15.88 2.48 -7.50
CA GLY A 109 14.95 2.42 -6.38
C GLY A 109 15.63 1.97 -5.09
N THR A 110 15.46 2.73 -4.00
CA THR A 110 15.98 2.38 -2.66
C THR A 110 14.92 1.74 -1.75
N LYS A 111 13.64 1.86 -2.11
CA LYS A 111 12.51 1.38 -1.31
C LYS A 111 12.25 -0.11 -1.47
N ARG A 112 12.57 -0.69 -2.62
CA ARG A 112 12.50 -2.14 -2.83
C ARG A 112 13.85 -2.77 -2.48
N GLN A 113 13.82 -3.89 -1.78
CA GLN A 113 15.04 -4.65 -1.50
C GLN A 113 15.72 -5.10 -2.79
N LYS A 114 17.03 -4.90 -2.89
CA LYS A 114 17.83 -5.26 -4.07
C LYS A 114 17.83 -6.77 -4.25
N MET A 115 17.08 -7.28 -5.23
CA MET A 115 17.22 -8.67 -5.68
C MET A 115 18.54 -8.81 -6.45
N LYS A 116 19.49 -9.58 -5.90
CA LYS A 116 20.75 -9.92 -6.60
C LYS A 116 20.44 -10.48 -7.99
N GLY A 117 21.02 -9.88 -9.03
CA GLY A 117 21.02 -10.41 -10.40
C GLY A 117 19.88 -9.95 -11.34
N LYS A 118 18.94 -9.11 -10.90
CA LYS A 118 17.92 -8.55 -11.81
C LYS A 118 18.41 -7.27 -12.52
N LYS A 119 18.18 -7.21 -13.84
CA LYS A 119 18.58 -6.08 -14.71
C LYS A 119 17.62 -4.88 -14.65
N SER A 120 16.35 -5.10 -14.28
CA SER A 120 15.33 -4.03 -14.26
C SER A 120 15.23 -3.36 -12.90
N ALA A 121 15.32 -2.02 -12.89
CA ALA A 121 15.08 -1.18 -11.72
C ALA A 121 13.59 -1.11 -11.32
N VAL A 122 12.69 -1.59 -12.19
CA VAL A 122 11.23 -1.57 -12.00
C VAL A 122 10.68 -2.99 -11.88
N ASN A 123 9.69 -3.20 -11.02
CA ASN A 123 8.95 -4.45 -10.96
C ASN A 123 8.25 -4.75 -12.30
N PRO A 124 8.50 -5.92 -12.94
CA PRO A 124 7.92 -6.24 -14.24
C PRO A 124 6.39 -6.29 -14.23
N VAL A 125 5.76 -6.63 -13.10
CA VAL A 125 4.29 -6.63 -12.98
C VAL A 125 3.73 -5.21 -13.03
N VAL A 126 4.41 -4.26 -12.38
CA VAL A 126 4.06 -2.83 -12.43
C VAL A 126 4.22 -2.28 -13.84
N LEU A 127 5.31 -2.63 -14.55
CA LEU A 127 5.51 -2.25 -15.94
C LEU A 127 4.42 -2.82 -16.86
N LYS A 128 4.06 -4.09 -16.66
CA LYS A 128 3.01 -4.75 -17.45
C LYS A 128 1.67 -4.02 -17.27
N LEU A 129 1.24 -3.82 -16.02
CA LEU A 129 -0.02 -3.11 -15.75
C LEU A 129 0.02 -1.66 -16.27
N ALA A 130 1.14 -0.95 -16.09
CA ALA A 130 1.27 0.41 -16.63
C ALA A 130 1.13 0.44 -18.16
N GLY A 131 1.71 -0.54 -18.87
CA GLY A 131 1.56 -0.69 -20.32
C GLY A 131 0.14 -1.08 -20.74
N GLU A 132 -0.51 -1.97 -19.99
CA GLU A 132 -1.93 -2.33 -20.20
C GLU A 132 -2.83 -1.09 -20.05
N MET A 133 -2.57 -0.26 -19.04
CA MET A 133 -3.32 0.98 -18.82
C MET A 133 -3.05 2.04 -19.88
N SER A 134 -1.81 2.16 -20.38
CA SER A 134 -1.48 3.13 -21.44
C SER A 134 -2.05 2.75 -22.80
N ASN A 135 -2.13 1.44 -23.06
CA ASN A 135 -2.65 0.89 -24.32
C ASN A 135 -4.13 0.52 -24.20
N PHE A 136 -4.80 0.93 -23.12
CA PHE A 136 -6.21 0.68 -22.93
C PHE A 136 -7.01 1.56 -23.90
N GLU A 137 -7.33 0.99 -25.06
CA GLU A 137 -8.35 1.52 -25.95
C GLU A 137 -9.71 1.02 -25.49
N ASN A 138 -10.68 1.92 -25.52
CA ASN A 138 -11.97 1.67 -24.94
C ASN A 138 -13.02 1.59 -26.05
N ASP A 139 -13.51 0.37 -26.31
CA ASP A 139 -14.52 0.10 -27.34
C ASP A 139 -15.86 0.84 -27.10
N TRP A 140 -16.08 1.39 -25.91
CA TRP A 140 -17.27 2.20 -25.58
C TRP A 140 -16.98 3.71 -25.45
N ALA A 141 -15.77 4.17 -25.76
CA ALA A 141 -15.51 5.59 -25.95
C ALA A 141 -16.10 6.04 -27.30
N LEU A 142 -17.37 6.48 -27.26
CA LEU A 142 -18.07 7.12 -28.39
C LEU A 142 -17.35 8.38 -28.87
#